data_AF-A0A225X2M8-F1
#
_entry.id   AF-A0A225X2M8-F1
#
_cell.length_a   1.000
_cell.length_b   1.000
_cell.length_c   1.000
_cell.angle_alpha   90.00
_cell.angle_beta   90.00
_cell.angle_gamma   90.00
#
_symmetry.space_group_name_H-M   'P 1'
#
loop_
_entity.id
_entity.type
_entity.pdbx_description
1 polymer ?
#
loop_
_entity_poly.entity_id
_entity_poly.type
_entity_poly.pdbx_seq_one_letter_code
_entity_poly.pdbx_strand_id
1 'polypeptide(L)'
;MMSNDVPLSWYDFEVCISNLQTLPDDLDTKCLTGSLILIEYSVFEIVPAVLVRLNPSYLSIVGNSIQVLPPELFAIEGLTAPGIGDTMVHELPQNVTQFPSTLTYLYMSSTNISYFWLWIDQLLERTSRIGGYPLICAGGPAYCDELAKIANGSTASFNVHPLSQYSTNLMDPSKAAINGSVWLSVD
;
A
#
# COMPACT_ATOMS: atom_id res chain seq x y z
N MET A 1 -18.78 -26.63 1.38
CA MET A 1 -18.15 -27.54 0.40
C MET A 1 -17.90 -26.72 -0.85
N MET A 2 -16.64 -26.44 -1.20
CA MET A 2 -16.33 -25.83 -2.50
C MET A 2 -16.31 -26.95 -3.56
N SER A 3 -16.99 -26.71 -4.67
CA SER A 3 -17.12 -27.63 -5.80
C SER A 3 -15.77 -27.89 -6.46
N ASN A 4 -15.51 -29.14 -6.87
CA ASN A 4 -14.27 -29.58 -7.52
C ASN A 4 -14.19 -29.24 -9.02
N ASP A 5 -15.18 -28.53 -9.58
CA ASP A 5 -15.18 -28.10 -10.97
C ASP A 5 -14.72 -26.64 -11.08
N VAL A 6 -13.42 -26.40 -10.96
CA VAL A 6 -12.82 -25.07 -11.11
C VAL A 6 -12.11 -25.00 -12.48
N PRO A 7 -12.45 -24.05 -13.35
CA PRO A 7 -11.78 -23.93 -14.65
C PRO A 7 -10.30 -23.61 -14.43
N LEU A 8 -9.46 -24.24 -15.24
CA LEU A 8 -8.03 -23.95 -15.31
C LEU A 8 -7.84 -22.43 -15.46
N SER A 9 -7.10 -21.85 -14.52
CA SER A 9 -6.56 -20.49 -14.53
C SER A 9 -7.56 -19.35 -14.32
N TRP A 10 -7.73 -18.93 -13.07
CA TRP A 10 -8.35 -17.64 -12.74
C TRP A 10 -7.37 -16.49 -13.01
N TYR A 11 -7.78 -15.53 -13.83
CA TYR A 11 -7.09 -14.24 -14.02
C TYR A 11 -7.51 -13.20 -12.98
N ASP A 12 -8.62 -13.47 -12.30
CA ASP A 12 -9.25 -12.58 -11.33
C ASP A 12 -9.80 -13.43 -10.18
N PHE A 13 -9.42 -13.10 -8.95
CA PHE A 13 -9.88 -13.77 -7.73
C PHE A 13 -10.33 -12.73 -6.72
N GLU A 14 -11.64 -12.68 -6.50
CA GLU A 14 -12.28 -11.70 -5.65
C GLU A 14 -13.02 -12.37 -4.48
N VAL A 15 -12.74 -11.89 -3.27
CA VAL A 15 -13.51 -12.16 -2.05
C VAL A 15 -13.78 -10.81 -1.42
N CYS A 16 -15.03 -10.34 -1.54
CA CYS A 16 -15.45 -9.05 -1.01
C CYS A 16 -16.57 -9.24 0.01
N ILE A 17 -16.50 -8.54 1.14
CA ILE A 17 -17.54 -8.54 2.18
C ILE A 17 -17.78 -9.97 2.70
N SER A 18 -16.87 -10.45 3.53
CA SER A 18 -16.93 -11.82 4.05
C SER A 18 -16.48 -11.92 5.51
N ASN A 19 -16.71 -13.08 6.13
CA ASN A 19 -16.11 -13.43 7.43
C ASN A 19 -14.90 -14.37 7.28
N LEU A 20 -14.30 -14.41 6.08
CA LEU A 20 -13.16 -15.26 5.79
C LEU A 20 -11.93 -14.77 6.57
N GLN A 21 -11.27 -15.71 7.27
CA GLN A 21 -10.06 -15.45 8.07
C GLN A 21 -8.81 -16.12 7.50
N THR A 22 -8.99 -17.08 6.57
CA THR A 22 -7.91 -17.90 6.04
C THR A 22 -8.12 -18.16 4.56
N LEU A 23 -7.03 -18.24 3.81
CA LEU A 23 -7.04 -18.75 2.44
C LEU A 23 -6.41 -20.14 2.40
N PRO A 24 -6.80 -21.02 1.46
CA PRO A 24 -6.08 -22.26 1.20
C PRO A 24 -4.61 -21.96 0.88
N ASP A 25 -3.69 -22.71 1.48
CA ASP A 25 -2.26 -22.52 1.25
C ASP A 25 -1.86 -22.86 -0.19
N ASP A 26 -2.64 -23.67 -0.90
CA ASP A 26 -2.40 -24.05 -2.30
C ASP A 26 -3.08 -23.12 -3.32
N LEU A 27 -3.62 -21.97 -2.90
CA LEU A 27 -4.37 -21.07 -3.79
C LEU A 27 -3.51 -20.56 -4.97
N ASP A 28 -2.21 -20.40 -4.75
CA ASP A 28 -1.20 -20.05 -5.76
C ASP A 28 -1.06 -21.10 -6.87
N THR A 29 -1.49 -22.34 -6.65
CA THR A 29 -1.51 -23.38 -7.69
C THR A 29 -2.70 -23.28 -8.64
N LYS A 30 -3.71 -22.45 -8.29
CA LYS A 30 -5.00 -22.36 -8.99
C LYS A 30 -5.15 -21.08 -9.81
N CYS A 31 -4.45 -20.01 -9.44
CA CYS A 31 -4.49 -18.72 -10.12
C CYS A 31 -3.27 -18.52 -11.03
N LEU A 32 -3.39 -17.65 -12.03
CA LEU A 32 -2.26 -17.30 -12.88
C LEU A 32 -1.35 -16.27 -12.20
N THR A 33 -0.06 -16.34 -12.51
CA THR A 33 0.83 -15.21 -12.28
C THR A 33 0.29 -13.96 -12.98
N GLY A 34 0.32 -12.82 -12.28
CA GLY A 34 -0.19 -11.56 -12.78
C GLY A 34 -1.71 -11.41 -12.66
N SER A 35 -2.40 -12.32 -11.95
CA SER A 35 -3.83 -12.17 -11.68
C SER A 35 -4.16 -10.89 -10.90
N LEU A 36 -5.40 -10.45 -11.03
CA LEU A 36 -6.02 -9.46 -10.15
C LEU A 36 -6.53 -10.18 -8.90
N ILE A 37 -6.12 -9.75 -7.71
CA ILE A 37 -6.50 -10.38 -6.46
C ILE A 37 -7.12 -9.33 -5.54
N LEU A 38 -8.40 -9.50 -5.20
CA LEU A 38 -9.13 -8.61 -4.29
C LEU A 38 -9.62 -9.43 -3.11
N ILE A 39 -9.09 -9.16 -1.92
CA ILE A 39 -9.54 -9.75 -0.66
C ILE A 39 -10.00 -8.58 0.22
N GLU A 40 -11.19 -8.05 -0.04
CA GLU A 40 -11.66 -6.81 0.57
C GLU A 40 -12.75 -7.02 1.62
N TYR A 41 -12.80 -6.14 2.61
CA TYR A 41 -13.84 -6.10 3.65
C TYR A 41 -14.10 -7.49 4.26
N SER A 42 -13.02 -8.19 4.55
CA SER A 42 -13.02 -9.47 5.26
C SER A 42 -12.47 -9.25 6.67
N VAL A 43 -12.00 -10.30 7.35
CA VAL A 43 -11.56 -10.22 8.76
C VAL A 43 -10.12 -10.71 8.95
N PHE A 44 -9.28 -10.55 7.92
CA PHE A 44 -7.86 -10.89 8.04
C PHE A 44 -7.14 -9.92 8.97
N GLU A 45 -6.37 -10.44 9.92
CA GLU A 45 -5.52 -9.65 10.82
C GLU A 45 -4.05 -9.57 10.36
N ILE A 46 -3.68 -10.44 9.42
CA ILE A 46 -2.37 -10.51 8.77
C ILE A 46 -2.56 -10.72 7.28
N VAL A 47 -1.56 -10.35 6.48
CA VAL A 47 -1.52 -10.71 5.05
C VAL A 47 -1.20 -12.21 4.92
N PRO A 48 -2.08 -13.05 4.37
CA PRO A 48 -1.77 -14.45 4.12
C PRO A 48 -0.58 -14.59 3.16
N ALA A 49 0.39 -15.45 3.51
CA ALA A 49 1.60 -15.63 2.70
C ALA A 49 1.31 -16.08 1.25
N VAL A 50 0.18 -16.77 1.03
CA VAL A 50 -0.25 -17.17 -0.31
C VAL A 50 -0.54 -15.98 -1.24
N LEU A 51 -0.90 -14.81 -0.71
CA LEU A 51 -1.10 -13.60 -1.52
C LEU A 51 0.19 -13.10 -2.16
N VAL A 52 1.32 -13.28 -1.47
CA VAL A 52 2.64 -12.97 -2.04
C VAL A 52 3.02 -14.00 -3.09
N ARG A 53 2.79 -15.30 -2.81
CA ARG A 53 3.11 -16.40 -3.74
C ARG A 53 2.30 -16.38 -5.03
N LEU A 54 1.09 -15.84 -5.00
CA LEU A 54 0.23 -15.64 -6.17
C LEU A 54 0.87 -14.75 -7.25
N ASN A 55 1.87 -13.93 -6.87
CA ASN A 55 2.55 -12.97 -7.74
C ASN A 55 1.58 -12.13 -8.60
N PRO A 56 0.64 -11.39 -7.96
CA PRO A 56 -0.40 -10.64 -8.66
C PRO A 56 0.12 -9.39 -9.39
N SER A 57 -0.61 -8.95 -10.42
CA SER A 57 -0.37 -7.64 -11.04
C SER A 57 -1.08 -6.51 -10.29
N TYR A 58 -2.16 -6.84 -9.58
CA TYR A 58 -2.94 -5.96 -8.71
C TYR A 58 -3.38 -6.72 -7.46
N LEU A 59 -3.22 -6.10 -6.30
CA LEU A 59 -3.61 -6.69 -5.02
C LEU A 59 -4.33 -5.67 -4.15
N SER A 60 -5.57 -5.96 -3.78
CA SER A 60 -6.29 -5.20 -2.76
C SER A 60 -6.59 -6.06 -1.55
N ILE A 61 -6.24 -5.53 -0.37
CA ILE A 61 -6.55 -6.08 0.95
C ILE A 61 -7.37 -5.07 1.77
N VAL A 62 -8.06 -4.14 1.10
CA VAL A 62 -8.78 -3.03 1.70
C VAL A 62 -9.84 -3.51 2.69
N GLY A 63 -10.01 -2.79 3.80
CA GLY A 63 -11.10 -3.05 4.75
C GLY A 63 -10.92 -4.31 5.61
N ASN A 64 -9.72 -4.90 5.64
CA ASN A 64 -9.37 -5.95 6.59
C ASN A 64 -8.79 -5.37 7.88
N SER A 65 -8.77 -6.16 8.96
CA SER A 65 -8.17 -5.76 10.25
C SER A 65 -6.65 -5.96 10.31
N ILE A 66 -5.96 -5.80 9.18
CA ILE A 66 -4.52 -6.05 9.05
C ILE A 66 -3.74 -4.96 9.80
N GLN A 67 -2.81 -5.38 10.65
CA GLN A 67 -2.00 -4.47 11.47
C GLN A 67 -0.56 -4.31 10.96
N VAL A 68 -0.02 -5.36 10.33
CA VAL A 68 1.37 -5.42 9.88
C VAL A 68 1.43 -5.90 8.44
N LEU A 69 2.20 -5.19 7.62
CA LEU A 69 2.45 -5.57 6.24
C LEU A 69 3.81 -6.26 6.11
N PRO A 70 3.89 -7.43 5.45
CA PRO A 70 5.17 -8.06 5.16
C PRO A 70 5.92 -7.26 4.08
N PRO A 71 7.26 -7.07 4.20
CA PRO A 71 8.05 -6.37 3.18
C PRO A 71 7.96 -7.03 1.80
N GLU A 72 7.78 -8.35 1.75
CA GLU A 72 7.66 -9.13 0.52
C GLU A 72 6.45 -8.69 -0.33
N LEU A 73 5.41 -8.12 0.30
CA LEU A 73 4.25 -7.57 -0.41
C LEU A 73 4.63 -6.50 -1.44
N PHE A 74 5.62 -5.67 -1.10
CA PHE A 74 6.10 -4.57 -1.94
C PHE A 74 7.24 -4.99 -2.88
N ALA A 75 7.66 -6.26 -2.81
CA ALA A 75 8.69 -6.86 -3.66
C ALA A 75 8.12 -7.75 -4.77
N ILE A 76 6.79 -7.92 -4.85
CA ILE A 76 6.10 -8.75 -5.85
C ILE A 76 6.41 -8.25 -7.27
N GLU A 77 6.99 -9.12 -8.11
CA GLU A 77 7.33 -8.77 -9.49
C GLU A 77 6.06 -8.60 -10.33
N GLY A 78 5.90 -7.44 -10.96
CA GLY A 78 4.72 -7.14 -11.77
C GLY A 78 3.58 -6.46 -11.02
N LEU A 79 3.65 -6.34 -9.69
CA LEU A 79 2.67 -5.58 -8.92
C LEU A 79 2.72 -4.11 -9.33
N THR A 80 1.55 -3.55 -9.64
CA THR A 80 1.42 -2.16 -10.13
C THR A 80 0.86 -1.22 -9.08
N ALA A 81 -0.15 -1.67 -8.33
CA ALA A 81 -0.91 -0.86 -7.39
C ALA A 81 -1.48 -1.71 -6.25
N PRO A 82 -0.82 -1.78 -5.08
CA PRO A 82 -1.40 -2.34 -3.87
C PRO A 82 -2.45 -1.41 -3.24
N GLY A 83 -3.59 -1.98 -2.86
CA GLY A 83 -4.61 -1.37 -2.02
C GLY A 83 -4.53 -1.90 -0.59
N ILE A 84 -4.19 -1.03 0.35
CA ILE A 84 -4.09 -1.33 1.79
C ILE A 84 -4.99 -0.41 2.64
N GLY A 85 -5.88 0.35 2.01
CA GLY A 85 -6.77 1.28 2.69
C GLY A 85 -7.74 0.61 3.66
N ASP A 86 -8.28 1.38 4.59
CA ASP A 86 -9.21 0.90 5.63
C ASP A 86 -8.67 -0.30 6.44
N THR A 87 -7.35 -0.37 6.61
CA THR A 87 -6.67 -1.34 7.49
C THR A 87 -6.16 -0.68 8.77
N MET A 88 -5.73 -1.48 9.75
CA MET A 88 -5.16 -1.00 11.01
C MET A 88 -3.64 -0.80 10.94
N VAL A 89 -3.07 -0.69 9.74
CA VAL A 89 -1.62 -0.56 9.55
C VAL A 89 -1.14 0.80 10.04
N HIS A 90 -0.07 0.79 10.84
CA HIS A 90 0.56 1.99 11.41
C HIS A 90 1.82 2.45 10.68
N GLU A 91 2.45 1.55 9.91
CA GLU A 91 3.65 1.85 9.14
C GLU A 91 3.73 0.95 7.91
N LEU A 92 4.32 1.47 6.83
CA LEU A 92 4.83 0.62 5.76
C LEU A 92 6.08 -0.13 6.27
N PRO A 93 6.44 -1.29 5.70
CA PRO A 93 7.64 -2.00 6.13
C PRO A 93 8.90 -1.19 5.82
N GLN A 94 9.81 -1.12 6.79
CA GLN A 94 11.08 -0.38 6.66
C GLN A 94 12.01 -0.99 5.61
N ASN A 95 12.10 -2.33 5.58
CA ASN A 95 13.12 -3.06 4.85
C ASN A 95 12.59 -3.63 3.52
N VAL A 96 12.10 -2.77 2.64
CA VAL A 96 11.78 -3.16 1.26
C VAL A 96 13.07 -3.14 0.44
N THR A 97 13.71 -4.30 0.29
CA THR A 97 15.03 -4.46 -0.34
C THR A 97 14.97 -4.54 -1.87
N GLN A 98 13.81 -4.94 -2.41
CA GLN A 98 13.55 -5.03 -3.84
C GLN A 98 12.28 -4.27 -4.14
N PHE A 99 12.38 -3.35 -5.08
CA PHE A 99 11.25 -2.54 -5.52
C PHE A 99 11.00 -2.82 -7.01
N PRO A 100 9.87 -3.44 -7.39
CA PRO A 100 9.59 -3.75 -8.78
C PRO A 100 9.39 -2.45 -9.57
N SER A 101 9.93 -2.39 -10.78
CA SER A 101 9.80 -1.20 -11.66
C SER A 101 8.35 -0.89 -12.04
N THR A 102 7.46 -1.88 -11.90
CA THR A 102 6.03 -1.81 -12.20
C THR A 102 5.19 -1.12 -11.14
N LEU A 103 5.66 -1.07 -9.89
CA LEU A 103 4.92 -0.47 -8.79
C LEU A 103 4.93 1.06 -8.94
N THR A 104 3.76 1.64 -9.20
CA THR A 104 3.61 3.06 -9.55
C THR A 104 2.61 3.80 -8.66
N TYR A 105 1.83 3.09 -7.86
CA TYR A 105 0.75 3.68 -7.08
C TYR A 105 0.53 2.93 -5.76
N LEU A 106 0.10 3.64 -4.71
CA LEU A 106 -0.24 3.07 -3.41
C LEU A 106 -1.58 3.65 -2.92
N TYR A 107 -2.60 2.79 -2.77
CA TYR A 107 -3.87 3.18 -2.17
C TYR A 107 -3.87 2.83 -0.69
N MET A 108 -3.91 3.83 0.19
CA MET A 108 -3.73 3.63 1.64
C MET A 108 -4.59 4.57 2.49
N SER A 109 -5.69 5.07 1.95
CA SER A 109 -6.68 5.87 2.66
C SER A 109 -7.15 5.19 3.95
N SER A 110 -7.48 5.99 4.97
CA SER A 110 -7.99 5.49 6.27
C SER A 110 -7.07 4.48 6.99
N THR A 111 -5.76 4.59 6.84
CA THR A 111 -4.76 3.84 7.64
C THR A 111 -4.24 4.69 8.80
N ASN A 112 -3.46 4.11 9.71
CA ASN A 112 -2.80 4.85 10.80
C ASN A 112 -1.36 5.26 10.46
N ILE A 113 -0.97 5.22 9.18
CA ILE A 113 0.37 5.59 8.73
C ILE A 113 0.58 7.09 8.87
N SER A 114 1.63 7.48 9.59
CA SER A 114 2.00 8.88 9.89
C SER A 114 3.38 9.28 9.35
N TYR A 115 4.13 8.34 8.78
CA TYR A 115 5.45 8.61 8.21
C TYR A 115 5.79 7.63 7.09
N PHE A 116 6.77 8.03 6.27
CA PHE A 116 7.24 7.23 5.14
C PHE A 116 8.75 6.96 5.24
N TRP A 117 9.14 5.73 4.93
CA TRP A 117 10.55 5.33 4.83
C TRP A 117 11.21 5.83 3.55
N LEU A 118 12.54 5.87 3.56
CA LEU A 118 13.37 6.42 2.47
C LEU A 118 13.10 5.77 1.11
N TRP A 119 12.73 4.48 1.08
CA TRP A 119 12.48 3.77 -0.18
C TRP A 119 11.31 4.37 -0.97
N ILE A 120 10.36 5.08 -0.33
CA ILE A 120 9.27 5.77 -1.02
C ILE A 120 9.79 6.86 -1.97
N ASP A 121 10.93 7.49 -1.68
CA ASP A 121 11.52 8.47 -2.59
C ASP A 121 11.83 7.88 -3.97
N GLN A 122 12.21 6.59 -4.03
CA GLN A 122 12.44 5.91 -5.30
C GLN A 122 11.15 5.67 -6.10
N LEU A 123 10.00 5.52 -5.42
CA LEU A 123 8.69 5.45 -6.07
C LEU A 123 8.36 6.82 -6.67
N LEU A 124 8.47 7.88 -5.87
CA LEU A 124 8.19 9.25 -6.29
C LEU A 124 9.04 9.69 -7.49
N GLU A 125 10.34 9.35 -7.50
CA GLU A 125 11.23 9.70 -8.60
C GLU A 125 10.80 9.08 -9.93
N ARG A 126 10.43 7.79 -9.92
CA ARG A 126 10.08 7.07 -11.16
C ARG A 126 8.78 7.57 -11.76
N THR A 127 7.78 7.78 -10.93
CA THR A 127 6.43 8.13 -11.40
C THR A 127 6.33 9.60 -11.82
N SER A 128 7.17 10.48 -11.26
CA SER A 128 7.35 11.85 -11.76
C SER A 128 7.69 11.91 -13.27
N ARG A 129 8.32 10.86 -13.80
CA ARG A 129 8.71 10.73 -15.22
C ARG A 129 7.57 10.25 -16.12
N ILE A 130 6.56 9.60 -15.54
CA ILE A 130 5.43 9.00 -16.28
C ILE A 130 4.32 10.03 -16.48
N GLY A 131 4.22 11.04 -15.59
CA GLY A 131 3.19 12.08 -15.62
C GLY A 131 1.82 11.52 -15.24
N GLY A 132 1.21 12.02 -14.17
CA GLY A 132 -0.07 11.50 -13.70
C GLY A 132 -0.31 11.76 -12.23
N TYR A 133 -1.56 11.52 -11.82
CA TYR A 133 -2.23 11.75 -10.53
C TYR A 133 -1.41 11.40 -9.28
N PRO A 134 -1.82 11.91 -8.09
CA PRO A 134 -1.14 11.65 -6.83
C PRO A 134 -0.87 10.15 -6.62
N LEU A 135 0.35 9.87 -6.19
CA LEU A 135 0.96 8.54 -6.19
C LEU A 135 0.57 7.72 -4.98
N ILE A 136 0.23 8.43 -3.92
CA ILE A 136 -0.15 7.89 -2.63
C ILE A 136 -1.50 8.53 -2.34
N CYS A 137 -2.57 7.75 -2.45
CA CYS A 137 -3.87 8.23 -1.99
C CYS A 137 -3.90 8.11 -0.47
N ALA A 138 -3.68 9.26 0.17
CA ALA A 138 -3.64 9.45 1.61
C ALA A 138 -4.75 10.41 2.06
N GLY A 139 -5.87 10.50 1.35
CA GLY A 139 -7.11 11.00 1.96
C GLY A 139 -7.45 10.17 3.21
N GLY A 140 -7.30 10.73 4.41
CA GLY A 140 -7.74 10.12 5.68
C GLY A 140 -6.70 9.49 6.64
N PRO A 141 -5.45 9.11 6.27
CA PRO A 141 -4.46 8.62 7.23
C PRO A 141 -3.88 9.73 8.11
N ALA A 142 -3.34 9.32 9.25
CA ALA A 142 -2.69 10.20 10.22
C ALA A 142 -1.64 11.14 9.60
N TYR A 143 -0.94 10.71 8.54
CA TYR A 143 0.01 11.54 7.81
C TYR A 143 -0.62 12.80 7.19
N CYS A 144 -1.77 12.70 6.53
CA CYS A 144 -2.38 13.86 5.87
C CYS A 144 -2.96 14.87 6.86
N ASP A 145 -3.40 14.40 8.04
CA ASP A 145 -3.77 15.29 9.14
C ASP A 145 -2.57 16.11 9.63
N GLU A 146 -1.39 15.50 9.74
CA GLU A 146 -0.17 16.21 10.08
C GLU A 146 0.28 17.15 8.97
N LEU A 147 0.20 16.70 7.72
CA LEU A 147 0.55 17.49 6.55
C LEU A 147 -0.31 18.78 6.47
N ALA A 148 -1.61 18.66 6.72
CA ALA A 148 -2.53 19.80 6.77
C ALA A 148 -2.19 20.77 7.92
N LYS A 149 -1.82 20.25 9.09
CA LYS A 149 -1.36 21.07 10.23
C LYS A 149 -0.05 21.79 9.94
N ILE A 150 0.85 21.21 9.16
CA ILE A 150 2.09 21.88 8.73
C ILE A 150 1.76 22.97 7.70
N ALA A 151 0.95 22.65 6.69
CA ALA A 151 0.59 23.60 5.64
C ALA A 151 -0.13 24.85 6.14
N ASN A 152 -1.00 24.71 7.15
CA ASN A 152 -1.70 25.84 7.75
C ASN A 152 -0.93 26.54 8.87
N GLY A 153 0.30 26.08 9.18
CA GLY A 153 1.17 26.65 10.20
C GLY A 153 0.80 26.32 11.65
N SER A 154 -0.08 25.35 11.90
CA SER A 154 -0.42 24.88 13.25
C SER A 154 0.74 24.15 13.94
N THR A 155 1.60 23.48 13.16
CA THR A 155 2.85 22.84 13.64
C THR A 155 3.98 23.13 12.66
N ALA A 156 5.22 23.11 13.15
CA ALA A 156 6.42 23.32 12.33
C ALA A 156 7.01 22.01 11.77
N SER A 157 6.60 20.86 12.30
CA SER A 157 7.14 19.54 11.94
C SER A 157 6.12 18.42 12.12
N PHE A 158 6.39 17.28 11.49
CA PHE A 158 5.70 16.01 11.75
C PHE A 158 5.88 15.58 13.21
N ASN A 159 4.92 14.82 13.75
CA ASN A 159 4.90 14.36 15.14
C ASN A 159 5.66 13.03 15.31
N VAL A 160 6.80 12.91 14.64
CA VAL A 160 7.73 11.79 14.74
C VAL A 160 9.15 12.32 14.92
N HIS A 161 10.00 11.57 15.62
CA HIS A 161 11.41 11.96 15.76
C HIS A 161 12.09 11.85 14.40
N PRO A 162 12.73 12.91 13.86
CA PRO A 162 13.36 12.84 12.55
C PRO A 162 14.46 11.77 12.51
N LEU A 163 14.37 10.86 11.54
CA LEU A 163 15.38 9.83 11.29
C LEU A 163 15.89 9.94 9.85
N SER A 164 17.18 9.66 9.63
CA SER A 164 17.80 9.69 8.29
C SER A 164 17.25 8.63 7.32
N GLN A 165 16.50 7.67 7.85
CA GLN A 165 15.86 6.58 7.12
C GLN A 165 14.43 6.93 6.67
N TYR A 166 13.93 8.13 6.97
CA TYR A 166 12.65 8.61 6.47
C TYR A 166 12.77 9.25 5.08
N SER A 167 11.66 9.29 4.36
CA SER A 167 11.55 9.93 3.04
C SER A 167 11.97 11.41 3.11
N THR A 168 12.89 11.80 2.25
CA THR A 168 13.36 13.19 2.14
C THR A 168 12.38 14.07 1.37
N ASN A 169 11.38 13.49 0.72
CA ASN A 169 10.32 14.23 0.03
C ASN A 169 9.06 14.37 0.89
N LEU A 170 8.61 13.29 1.52
CA LEU A 170 7.37 13.26 2.29
C LEU A 170 7.57 13.64 3.76
N MET A 171 8.75 13.43 4.35
CA MET A 171 9.02 13.78 5.75
C MET A 171 9.81 15.08 5.91
N ASP A 172 9.78 15.96 4.90
CA ASP A 172 10.39 17.30 4.94
C ASP A 172 9.30 18.38 5.11
N PRO A 173 9.19 19.02 6.30
CA PRO A 173 8.20 20.05 6.55
C PRO A 173 8.29 21.26 5.60
N SER A 174 9.47 21.54 5.04
CA SER A 174 9.64 22.64 4.07
C SER A 174 8.93 22.36 2.74
N LYS A 175 8.74 21.08 2.40
CA LYS A 175 8.00 20.62 1.21
C LYS A 175 6.50 20.45 1.44
N ALA A 176 6.04 20.62 2.69
CA ALA A 176 4.65 20.47 3.10
C ALA A 176 3.83 21.77 3.08
N ALA A 177 4.45 22.93 2.83
CA ALA A 177 3.73 24.21 2.67
C ALA A 177 2.63 24.11 1.59
N ILE A 178 1.62 25.00 1.58
CA ILE A 178 0.43 24.95 0.70
C ILE A 178 0.75 24.71 -0.81
N ASN A 179 1.90 25.17 -1.29
CA ASN A 179 2.36 24.96 -2.69
C ASN A 179 3.62 24.09 -2.77
N GLY A 180 3.92 23.34 -1.72
CA GLY A 180 5.08 22.48 -1.62
C GLY A 180 4.94 21.23 -2.49
N SER A 181 6.07 20.60 -2.81
CA SER A 181 6.10 19.47 -3.73
C SER A 181 5.39 18.21 -3.20
N VAL A 182 5.13 18.11 -1.89
CA VAL A 182 4.40 16.96 -1.32
C VAL A 182 3.00 16.83 -1.92
N TRP A 183 2.33 17.95 -2.21
CA TRP A 183 0.96 17.97 -2.77
C TRP A 183 0.86 17.48 -4.22
N LEU A 184 2.00 17.22 -4.88
CA LEU A 184 2.03 16.53 -6.18
C LEU A 184 2.01 15.01 -6.02
N SER A 185 2.34 14.52 -4.82
CA SER A 185 2.55 13.10 -4.52
C SER A 185 1.41 12.48 -3.70
N VAL A 186 0.66 13.32 -2.97
CA VAL A 186 -0.47 12.90 -2.13
C VAL A 186 -1.74 13.65 -2.52
N ASP A 187 -2.90 13.00 -2.36
CA ASP A 187 -4.23 13.57 -2.62
C ASP A 187 -4.92 14.18 -1.37
#